data_AF-A0A9D1WJA8-F1
#
_entry.id   AF-A0A9D1WJA8-F1
#
_cell.length_a   1.000
_cell.length_b   1.000
_cell.length_c   1.000
_cell.angle_alpha   90.00
_cell.angle_beta   90.00
_cell.angle_gamma   90.00
#
_symmetry.space_group_name_H-M   'P 1'
#
loop_
_entity.id
_entity.type
_entity.pdbx_description
1 polymer ?
#
loop_
_entity_poly.entity_id
_entity_poly.type
_entity_poly.pdbx_seq_one_letter_code
_entity_poly.pdbx_strand_id
1 'polypeptide(L)'
;MNRKGKTRIYGLAAVAVFLLAALLPAAEVKGAIKESDVFLDANWTYAGETSVFQATGWLQAVCATDDYIICLENYDNSKTDPDTLIAFYKNPYDENGNPVEQYSYAKHITEMDYEHGNGMTYDPVRNEIVIAGGRAINKSNTGCIFIVDGDTLEFKRKVKVTDEGRVNAIAYWEDKDQYIMLIGNSDNEFKFILTDTEFNVLDTLMEADISAGNAFQDFCISGDYIISIPFMKRTGKEDVLHVYSISERRLLGTYSLQMEDEDTYVEPESICEIEPGVLLIGSALKDPSRIAFYTTKVEAAFSVRTTVEHGTVTSSQKVLDQGTDFTVRYTPDENYELSSVTVDGVELDIAEYPNEYVFSNLQENHEIIIEFTEIPQYTIETSAENGTIDEAVQVRRGKSGTVHFEPEEHYELARLLVDGQEVEITGDETEYTFEDVQTSHTLQAVFEEIPTYTVETEVRNGTISPTVEEIYRDEGCTVSYQGKKGYEVAHVLVDGEELEDVTAEQLSEYTFENIQKSHKITVIYQWQYLPLIILVVFWLTAWVVAVQAMKLERKRRRRKKYRQEENSEVE
;
A
#
# COMPACT_ATOMS: atom_id res chain seq x y z
N MET A 1 24.57 -46.70 -27.34
CA MET A 1 25.30 -45.65 -26.59
C MET A 1 24.61 -44.32 -26.84
N ASN A 2 23.44 -44.12 -26.20
CA ASN A 2 23.20 -43.23 -25.06
C ASN A 2 23.52 -41.74 -25.29
N ARG A 3 22.57 -41.04 -25.94
CA ARG A 3 22.22 -39.64 -25.64
C ARG A 3 21.00 -39.70 -24.71
N LYS A 4 21.14 -39.29 -23.45
CA LYS A 4 20.05 -39.07 -22.49
C LYS A 4 20.33 -37.80 -21.71
N GLY A 5 19.28 -37.00 -21.51
CA GLY A 5 19.22 -36.01 -20.44
C GLY A 5 19.03 -34.58 -20.93
N LYS A 6 17.75 -34.18 -21.13
CA LYS A 6 17.17 -32.87 -20.77
C LYS A 6 15.83 -32.69 -21.51
N THR A 7 14.85 -33.51 -21.18
CA THR A 7 13.44 -33.24 -21.51
C THR A 7 12.58 -34.10 -20.59
N ARG A 8 12.13 -33.54 -19.46
CA ARG A 8 11.04 -33.99 -18.56
C ARG A 8 11.25 -33.39 -17.16
N ILE A 9 10.94 -32.12 -16.99
CA ILE A 9 10.65 -31.55 -15.65
C ILE A 9 9.39 -30.67 -15.67
N TYR A 10 8.93 -30.18 -16.82
CA TYR A 10 7.69 -29.36 -16.91
C TYR A 10 6.37 -30.15 -16.98
N GLY A 11 6.39 -31.48 -16.83
CA GLY A 11 5.18 -32.33 -16.93
C GLY A 11 4.70 -32.95 -15.62
N LEU A 12 5.37 -32.70 -14.50
CA LEU A 12 5.02 -33.26 -13.18
C LEU A 12 4.46 -32.20 -12.22
N ALA A 13 4.81 -30.92 -12.39
CA ALA A 13 4.26 -29.82 -11.59
C ALA A 13 2.77 -29.56 -11.92
N ALA A 14 2.38 -29.59 -13.20
CA ALA A 14 0.98 -29.39 -13.61
C ALA A 14 0.05 -30.55 -13.21
N VAL A 15 0.58 -31.78 -13.11
CA VAL A 15 -0.20 -32.96 -12.69
C VAL A 15 -0.32 -33.04 -11.17
N ALA A 16 0.64 -32.49 -10.42
CA ALA A 16 0.57 -32.40 -8.96
C ALA A 16 -0.45 -31.35 -8.49
N VAL A 17 -0.62 -30.24 -9.21
CA VAL A 17 -1.64 -29.21 -8.89
C VAL A 17 -3.06 -29.74 -9.12
N PHE A 18 -3.29 -30.57 -10.15
CA PHE A 18 -4.61 -31.18 -10.40
C PHE A 18 -4.96 -32.33 -9.44
N LEU A 19 -3.97 -32.99 -8.82
CA LEU A 19 -4.20 -34.09 -7.86
C LEU A 19 -4.31 -33.62 -6.40
N LEU A 20 -3.81 -32.42 -6.07
CA LEU A 20 -4.00 -31.82 -4.73
C LEU A 20 -5.35 -31.10 -4.59
N ALA A 21 -5.97 -30.65 -5.69
CA ALA A 21 -7.31 -30.05 -5.67
C ALA A 21 -8.42 -31.04 -5.27
N ALA A 22 -8.17 -32.36 -5.38
CA ALA A 22 -9.12 -33.40 -5.00
C ALA A 22 -9.06 -33.80 -3.50
N LEU A 23 -8.22 -33.13 -2.70
CA LEU A 23 -8.01 -33.40 -1.27
C LEU A 23 -8.30 -32.19 -0.37
N LEU A 24 -8.74 -31.08 -0.96
CA LEU A 24 -9.30 -29.96 -0.20
C LEU A 24 -10.81 -30.22 -0.06
N PRO A 25 -11.41 -30.03 1.13
CA PRO A 25 -12.86 -29.89 1.19
C PRO A 25 -13.25 -28.80 0.20
N ALA A 26 -14.32 -29.02 -0.58
CA ALA A 26 -14.85 -27.96 -1.43
C ALA A 26 -15.03 -26.71 -0.55
N ALA A 27 -14.40 -25.60 -0.92
CA ALA A 27 -14.66 -24.33 -0.25
C ALA A 27 -16.17 -24.09 -0.30
N GLU A 28 -16.73 -23.60 0.80
CA GLU A 28 -18.15 -23.30 0.89
C GLU A 28 -18.46 -22.17 -0.10
N VAL A 29 -19.02 -22.55 -1.25
CA VAL A 29 -19.25 -21.64 -2.38
C VAL A 29 -20.40 -20.70 -2.03
N LYS A 30 -20.08 -19.44 -1.70
CA LYS A 30 -21.09 -18.43 -1.32
C LYS A 30 -21.45 -17.54 -2.49
N GLY A 31 -22.72 -17.47 -2.84
CA GLY A 31 -23.28 -16.57 -3.85
C GLY A 31 -24.78 -16.40 -3.68
N ALA A 32 -25.35 -15.46 -4.41
CA ALA A 32 -26.78 -15.19 -4.39
C ALA A 32 -27.36 -15.21 -5.80
N ILE A 33 -28.68 -15.28 -5.93
CA ILE A 33 -29.33 -14.96 -7.21
C ILE A 33 -28.93 -13.55 -7.65
N LYS A 34 -28.72 -13.38 -8.96
CA LYS A 34 -28.19 -12.15 -9.54
C LYS A 34 -29.15 -10.97 -9.40
N GLU A 35 -30.42 -11.20 -9.67
CA GLU A 35 -31.49 -10.21 -9.63
C GLU A 35 -32.85 -10.92 -9.54
N SER A 36 -33.94 -10.19 -9.31
CA SER A 36 -35.25 -10.81 -9.09
C SER A 36 -35.89 -11.39 -10.36
N ASP A 37 -35.60 -10.82 -11.54
CA ASP A 37 -36.24 -11.22 -12.80
C ASP A 37 -35.65 -12.48 -13.43
N VAL A 38 -34.63 -13.08 -12.81
CA VAL A 38 -34.12 -14.42 -13.16
C VAL A 38 -35.21 -15.51 -13.11
N PHE A 39 -36.32 -15.25 -12.41
CA PHE A 39 -37.48 -16.14 -12.32
C PHE A 39 -38.52 -15.95 -13.44
N LEU A 40 -38.36 -14.99 -14.36
CA LEU A 40 -39.34 -14.77 -15.45
C LEU A 40 -39.54 -16.02 -16.33
N ASP A 41 -38.44 -16.74 -16.59
CA ASP A 41 -38.41 -17.92 -17.45
C ASP A 41 -37.83 -19.14 -16.70
N ALA A 42 -37.88 -19.13 -15.36
CA ALA A 42 -37.38 -20.24 -14.54
C ALA A 42 -38.20 -21.50 -14.79
N ASN A 43 -37.53 -22.57 -15.24
CA ASN A 43 -38.11 -23.90 -15.37
C ASN A 43 -37.75 -24.74 -14.15
N TRP A 44 -38.75 -25.34 -13.53
CA TRP A 44 -38.59 -26.22 -12.37
C TRP A 44 -38.66 -27.68 -12.81
N THR A 45 -37.51 -28.34 -12.83
CA THR A 45 -37.35 -29.70 -13.31
C THR A 45 -37.52 -30.70 -12.18
N TYR A 46 -38.19 -31.80 -12.45
CA TYR A 46 -38.30 -32.90 -11.49
C TYR A 46 -36.92 -33.48 -11.15
N ALA A 47 -36.62 -33.59 -9.86
CA ALA A 47 -35.31 -33.99 -9.35
C ALA A 47 -35.33 -35.35 -8.64
N GLY A 48 -36.46 -35.74 -8.05
CA GLY A 48 -36.62 -37.03 -7.38
C GLY A 48 -37.88 -37.07 -6.52
N GLU A 49 -38.24 -38.25 -6.02
CA GLU A 49 -39.37 -38.41 -5.10
C GLU A 49 -39.14 -39.58 -4.12
N THR A 50 -39.89 -39.56 -3.02
CA THR A 50 -40.01 -40.69 -2.10
C THR A 50 -41.44 -40.83 -1.59
N SER A 51 -41.79 -42.01 -1.09
CA SER A 51 -43.03 -42.19 -0.33
C SER A 51 -42.93 -41.47 1.02
N VAL A 52 -44.07 -41.04 1.54
CA VAL A 52 -44.18 -40.56 2.93
C VAL A 52 -43.81 -41.68 3.91
N PHE A 53 -43.18 -41.33 5.02
CA PHE A 53 -42.70 -42.29 6.03
C PHE A 53 -43.80 -42.69 7.00
N GLN A 54 -44.76 -41.79 7.23
CA GLN A 54 -45.90 -41.99 8.09
C GLN A 54 -47.19 -42.09 7.27
N ALA A 55 -48.15 -42.89 7.74
CA ALA A 55 -49.36 -43.23 6.98
C ALA A 55 -50.24 -42.01 6.60
N THR A 56 -50.17 -40.93 7.39
CA THR A 56 -50.87 -39.66 7.16
C THR A 56 -49.90 -38.50 6.92
N GLY A 57 -48.62 -38.81 6.72
CA GLY A 57 -47.55 -37.83 6.58
C GLY A 57 -47.80 -36.85 5.43
N TRP A 58 -47.44 -35.60 5.66
CA TRP A 58 -47.48 -34.53 4.66
C TRP A 58 -46.25 -33.64 4.83
N LEU A 59 -45.54 -33.36 3.75
CA LEU A 59 -44.39 -32.45 3.78
C LEU A 59 -44.85 -31.06 4.23
N GLN A 60 -44.05 -30.39 5.05
CA GLN A 60 -44.35 -29.03 5.51
C GLN A 60 -43.19 -28.07 5.30
N ALA A 61 -41.96 -28.54 5.47
CA ALA A 61 -40.79 -27.68 5.38
C ALA A 61 -39.59 -28.44 4.81
N VAL A 62 -38.68 -27.69 4.19
CA VAL A 62 -37.42 -28.17 3.64
C VAL A 62 -36.31 -27.15 3.87
N CYS A 63 -35.14 -27.59 4.36
CA CYS A 63 -33.91 -26.82 4.26
C CYS A 63 -32.76 -27.68 3.70
N ALA A 64 -31.64 -27.04 3.41
CA ALA A 64 -30.42 -27.69 2.99
C ALA A 64 -29.31 -27.46 4.01
N THR A 65 -28.63 -28.53 4.37
CA THR A 65 -27.33 -28.51 5.04
C THR A 65 -26.21 -28.63 4.01
N ASP A 66 -24.97 -28.75 4.46
CA ASP A 66 -23.83 -28.98 3.57
C ASP A 66 -23.98 -30.29 2.78
N ASP A 67 -24.48 -31.34 3.45
CA ASP A 67 -24.52 -32.70 2.92
C ASP A 67 -25.92 -33.22 2.60
N TYR A 68 -26.95 -32.66 3.24
CA TYR A 68 -28.31 -33.21 3.21
C TYR A 68 -29.37 -32.17 2.89
N ILE A 69 -30.40 -32.59 2.15
CA ILE A 69 -31.71 -31.92 2.14
C ILE A 69 -32.51 -32.51 3.29
N ILE A 70 -33.02 -31.65 4.16
CA ILE A 70 -33.82 -32.06 5.32
C ILE A 70 -35.28 -31.71 5.06
N CYS A 71 -36.15 -32.70 5.20
CA CYS A 71 -37.59 -32.55 5.10
C CYS A 71 -38.26 -32.76 6.45
N LEU A 72 -39.26 -31.94 6.75
CA LEU A 72 -40.18 -32.15 7.86
C LEU A 72 -41.49 -32.69 7.32
N GLU A 73 -41.77 -33.94 7.65
CA GLU A 73 -43.05 -34.59 7.41
C GLU A 73 -43.91 -34.49 8.67
N ASN A 74 -44.99 -33.69 8.59
CA ASN A 74 -45.95 -33.60 9.68
C ASN A 74 -46.87 -34.82 9.68
N TYR A 75 -47.09 -35.40 10.86
CA TYR A 75 -47.91 -36.61 10.97
C TYR A 75 -49.42 -36.31 10.85
N ASP A 76 -49.92 -35.35 11.64
CA ASP A 76 -51.34 -35.01 11.71
C ASP A 76 -51.55 -33.63 12.36
N ASN A 77 -52.08 -32.67 11.58
CA ASN A 77 -52.41 -31.31 12.00
C ASN A 77 -53.50 -31.18 13.08
N SER A 78 -54.04 -32.29 13.58
CA SER A 78 -55.06 -32.31 14.64
C SER A 78 -54.65 -33.07 15.89
N LYS A 79 -53.45 -33.68 15.90
CA LYS A 79 -52.93 -34.48 17.01
C LYS A 79 -51.51 -34.05 17.35
N THR A 80 -51.00 -34.51 18.48
CA THR A 80 -49.64 -34.23 18.96
C THR A 80 -48.75 -35.47 18.86
N ASP A 81 -49.00 -36.29 17.85
CA ASP A 81 -48.14 -37.42 17.53
C ASP A 81 -46.82 -36.88 16.94
N PRO A 82 -45.67 -37.52 17.19
CA PRO A 82 -44.40 -37.03 16.68
C PRO A 82 -44.32 -36.96 15.15
N ASP A 83 -43.74 -35.87 14.66
CA ASP A 83 -43.39 -35.66 13.26
C ASP A 83 -42.08 -36.35 12.90
N THR A 84 -41.77 -36.42 11.61
CA THR A 84 -40.54 -37.05 11.11
C THR A 84 -39.66 -36.05 10.39
N LEU A 85 -38.41 -35.92 10.84
CA LEU A 85 -37.36 -35.25 10.08
C LEU A 85 -36.62 -36.30 9.25
N ILE A 86 -36.47 -36.04 7.95
CA ILE A 86 -35.91 -36.96 6.97
C ILE A 86 -34.76 -36.27 6.26
N ALA A 87 -33.59 -36.90 6.23
CA ALA A 87 -32.44 -36.46 5.46
C ALA A 87 -32.34 -37.24 4.14
N PHE A 88 -32.14 -36.50 3.06
CA PHE A 88 -31.79 -37.01 1.74
C PHE A 88 -30.41 -36.49 1.36
N TYR A 89 -29.62 -37.28 0.63
CA TYR A 89 -28.30 -36.83 0.18
C TYR A 89 -28.45 -35.63 -0.76
N LYS A 90 -27.88 -34.47 -0.40
CA LYS A 90 -27.80 -33.30 -1.29
C LYS A 90 -26.78 -33.54 -2.40
N ASN A 91 -25.68 -34.21 -2.04
CA ASN A 91 -24.54 -34.46 -2.89
C ASN A 91 -24.56 -35.90 -3.46
N PRO A 92 -23.86 -36.18 -4.58
CA PRO A 92 -23.73 -37.53 -5.12
C PRO A 92 -22.73 -38.43 -4.34
N TYR A 93 -22.31 -37.99 -3.16
CA TYR A 93 -21.43 -38.73 -2.25
C TYR A 93 -21.94 -38.61 -0.81
N ASP A 94 -21.74 -39.66 0.00
CA ASP A 94 -21.99 -39.63 1.43
C ASP A 94 -20.86 -38.93 2.21
N GLU A 95 -21.04 -38.77 3.53
CA GLU A 95 -20.07 -38.20 4.48
C GLU A 95 -18.70 -38.92 4.50
N ASN A 96 -18.61 -40.14 3.96
CA ASN A 96 -17.37 -40.92 3.85
C ASN A 96 -16.77 -40.86 2.42
N GLY A 97 -17.36 -40.08 1.51
CA GLY A 97 -16.97 -39.96 0.11
C GLY A 97 -17.40 -41.14 -0.78
N ASN A 98 -18.28 -42.02 -0.31
CA ASN A 98 -18.81 -43.11 -1.14
C ASN A 98 -19.89 -42.57 -2.09
N PRO A 99 -19.98 -43.04 -3.33
CA PRO A 99 -21.01 -42.60 -4.26
C PRO A 99 -22.41 -43.03 -3.79
N VAL A 100 -23.35 -42.10 -3.83
CA VAL A 100 -24.77 -42.31 -3.55
C VAL A 100 -25.62 -41.71 -4.66
N GLU A 101 -26.88 -42.13 -4.75
CA GLU A 101 -27.83 -41.47 -5.64
C GLU A 101 -28.22 -40.13 -5.01
N GLN A 102 -28.02 -39.03 -5.74
CA GLN A 102 -28.40 -37.71 -5.29
C GLN A 102 -29.92 -37.66 -5.01
N TYR A 103 -30.31 -37.00 -3.93
CA TYR A 103 -31.69 -36.91 -3.42
C TYR A 103 -32.30 -38.24 -2.94
N SER A 104 -31.49 -39.28 -2.79
CA SER A 104 -31.93 -40.53 -2.16
C SER A 104 -31.93 -40.44 -0.64
N TYR A 105 -32.71 -41.31 0.00
CA TYR A 105 -32.83 -41.37 1.46
C TYR A 105 -31.48 -41.66 2.14
N ALA A 106 -31.18 -40.90 3.20
CA ALA A 106 -30.02 -41.10 4.05
C ALA A 106 -30.40 -41.62 5.45
N LYS A 107 -31.16 -40.81 6.21
CA LYS A 107 -31.55 -41.10 7.61
C LYS A 107 -32.84 -40.37 7.98
N HIS A 108 -33.47 -40.74 9.08
CA HIS A 108 -34.61 -40.01 9.64
C HIS A 108 -34.68 -40.16 11.16
N ILE A 109 -35.44 -39.28 11.81
CA ILE A 109 -35.81 -39.38 13.23
C ILE A 109 -37.28 -38.98 13.41
N THR A 110 -37.96 -39.66 14.32
CA THR A 110 -39.37 -39.40 14.69
C THR A 110 -39.48 -39.35 16.21
N GLU A 111 -39.50 -38.15 16.78
CA GLU A 111 -39.40 -38.00 18.25
C GLU A 111 -40.17 -36.83 18.87
N MET A 112 -40.42 -35.76 18.12
CA MET A 112 -41.04 -34.53 18.61
C MET A 112 -42.18 -34.10 17.70
N ASP A 113 -43.23 -33.55 18.29
CA ASP A 113 -44.29 -32.82 17.57
C ASP A 113 -43.82 -31.37 17.41
N TYR A 114 -43.51 -30.99 16.16
CA TYR A 114 -43.05 -29.64 15.79
C TYR A 114 -44.23 -28.72 15.44
N GLU A 115 -45.43 -29.09 15.87
CA GLU A 115 -46.72 -28.46 15.58
C GLU A 115 -47.07 -28.56 14.10
N HIS A 116 -47.35 -27.44 13.42
CA HIS A 116 -47.62 -27.50 11.98
C HIS A 116 -46.31 -27.59 11.18
N GLY A 117 -45.22 -27.00 11.67
CA GLY A 117 -43.91 -27.09 11.03
C GLY A 117 -43.80 -26.39 9.67
N ASN A 118 -44.47 -25.25 9.49
CA ASN A 118 -44.65 -24.60 8.17
C ASN A 118 -43.37 -24.18 7.43
N GLY A 119 -42.24 -24.03 8.12
CA GLY A 119 -41.01 -23.62 7.46
C GLY A 119 -39.78 -23.95 8.28
N MET A 120 -38.63 -24.04 7.64
CA MET A 120 -37.38 -24.33 8.34
C MET A 120 -36.14 -23.79 7.63
N THR A 121 -35.07 -23.61 8.40
CA THR A 121 -33.78 -23.16 7.88
C THR A 121 -32.62 -23.84 8.59
N TYR A 122 -31.46 -23.87 7.95
CA TYR A 122 -30.21 -24.34 8.53
C TYR A 122 -29.32 -23.15 8.88
N ASP A 123 -28.76 -23.16 10.08
CA ASP A 123 -27.71 -22.26 10.54
C ASP A 123 -26.37 -23.03 10.49
N PRO A 124 -25.54 -22.82 9.45
CA PRO A 124 -24.25 -23.48 9.30
C PRO A 124 -23.22 -23.04 10.36
N VAL A 125 -23.37 -21.86 10.95
CA VAL A 125 -22.44 -21.35 11.98
C VAL A 125 -22.59 -22.12 13.28
N ARG A 126 -23.84 -22.47 13.63
CA ARG A 126 -24.17 -23.19 14.87
C ARG A 126 -24.39 -24.69 14.64
N ASN A 127 -24.46 -25.12 13.39
CA ASN A 127 -24.86 -26.47 12.98
C ASN A 127 -26.22 -26.86 13.60
N GLU A 128 -27.21 -25.99 13.38
CA GLU A 128 -28.57 -26.16 13.92
C GLU A 128 -29.61 -25.98 12.81
N ILE A 129 -30.68 -26.77 12.87
CA ILE A 129 -31.87 -26.55 12.03
C ILE A 129 -32.93 -25.91 12.90
N VAL A 130 -33.50 -24.81 12.43
CA VAL A 130 -34.52 -24.03 13.13
C VAL A 130 -35.84 -24.16 12.38
N ILE A 131 -36.85 -24.69 13.09
CA ILE A 131 -38.16 -25.02 12.55
C ILE A 131 -39.18 -24.01 13.09
N ALA A 132 -39.89 -23.35 12.18
CA ALA A 132 -41.04 -22.51 12.49
C ALA A 132 -42.23 -23.39 12.89
N GLY A 133 -42.69 -23.26 14.13
CA GLY A 133 -43.79 -24.10 14.64
C GLY A 133 -45.14 -23.87 13.93
N GLY A 134 -45.30 -22.74 13.25
CA GLY A 134 -46.54 -22.44 12.52
C GLY A 134 -47.75 -22.38 13.45
N ARG A 135 -48.87 -22.96 13.00
CA ARG A 135 -50.12 -22.94 13.76
C ARG A 135 -50.09 -23.96 14.90
N ALA A 136 -49.90 -23.49 16.13
CA ALA A 136 -49.87 -24.37 17.30
C ALA A 136 -51.22 -25.02 17.64
N ILE A 137 -51.22 -26.35 17.70
CA ILE A 137 -52.19 -27.23 18.34
C ILE A 137 -52.07 -27.05 19.85
N ASN A 138 -50.86 -27.20 20.41
CA ASN A 138 -50.62 -26.88 21.81
C ASN A 138 -50.46 -25.37 22.00
N LYS A 139 -51.45 -24.73 22.65
CA LYS A 139 -51.45 -23.27 22.81
C LYS A 139 -50.24 -22.71 23.57
N SER A 140 -49.56 -23.50 24.42
CA SER A 140 -48.31 -23.03 25.03
C SER A 140 -47.17 -22.83 24.01
N ASN A 141 -47.26 -23.45 22.84
CA ASN A 141 -46.28 -23.38 21.77
C ASN A 141 -46.59 -22.30 20.73
N THR A 142 -47.63 -21.49 20.95
CA THR A 142 -47.96 -20.34 20.09
C THR A 142 -46.71 -19.45 19.95
N GLY A 143 -46.31 -19.11 18.72
CA GLY A 143 -45.15 -18.25 18.48
C GLY A 143 -43.79 -18.86 18.89
N CYS A 144 -43.71 -20.18 19.03
CA CYS A 144 -42.46 -20.87 19.28
C CYS A 144 -41.78 -21.34 17.99
N ILE A 145 -40.46 -21.45 18.07
CA ILE A 145 -39.61 -22.19 17.13
C ILE A 145 -38.98 -23.38 17.85
N PHE A 146 -38.60 -24.38 17.07
CA PHE A 146 -37.95 -25.59 17.56
C PHE A 146 -36.58 -25.72 16.92
N ILE A 147 -35.60 -26.16 17.69
CA ILE A 147 -34.21 -26.22 17.26
C ILE A 147 -33.73 -27.65 17.42
N VAL A 148 -33.18 -28.18 16.33
CA VAL A 148 -32.62 -29.52 16.26
C VAL A 148 -31.16 -29.46 15.81
N ASP A 149 -30.43 -30.53 16.05
CA ASP A 149 -29.04 -30.68 15.63
C ASP A 149 -28.95 -30.93 14.12
N GLY A 150 -28.06 -30.22 13.42
CA GLY A 150 -27.95 -30.32 11.96
C GLY A 150 -27.49 -31.69 11.47
N ASP A 151 -26.65 -32.38 12.23
CA ASP A 151 -26.13 -33.69 11.87
C ASP A 151 -27.06 -34.83 12.31
N THR A 152 -27.45 -34.84 13.59
CA THR A 152 -28.20 -35.97 14.16
C THR A 152 -29.70 -35.86 13.99
N LEU A 153 -30.21 -34.66 13.69
CA LEU A 153 -31.63 -34.30 13.65
C LEU A 153 -32.33 -34.38 15.02
N GLU A 154 -31.60 -34.65 16.10
CA GLU A 154 -32.13 -34.73 17.46
C GLU A 154 -32.58 -33.34 17.96
N PHE A 155 -33.71 -33.31 18.64
CA PHE A 155 -34.29 -32.13 19.26
C PHE A 155 -33.40 -31.60 20.37
N LYS A 156 -33.04 -30.32 20.27
CA LYS A 156 -32.19 -29.64 21.25
C LYS A 156 -33.03 -28.82 22.22
N ARG A 157 -33.82 -27.88 21.68
CA ARG A 157 -34.56 -26.90 22.49
C ARG A 157 -35.71 -26.26 21.73
N LYS A 158 -36.56 -25.59 22.49
CA LYS A 158 -37.66 -24.75 22.00
C LYS A 158 -37.46 -23.32 22.49
N VAL A 159 -37.69 -22.34 21.61
CA VAL A 159 -37.58 -20.91 21.93
C VAL A 159 -38.92 -20.23 21.66
N LYS A 160 -39.35 -19.37 22.57
CA LYS A 160 -40.56 -18.55 22.46
C LYS A 160 -40.16 -17.20 21.86
N VAL A 161 -40.59 -16.92 20.64
CA VAL A 161 -40.26 -15.66 19.94
C VAL A 161 -41.32 -14.59 20.18
N THR A 162 -42.59 -14.98 20.18
CA THR A 162 -43.72 -14.04 20.36
C THR A 162 -44.85 -14.67 21.17
N ASP A 163 -45.53 -13.84 21.97
CA ASP A 163 -46.75 -14.20 22.68
C ASP A 163 -48.00 -14.18 21.79
N GLU A 164 -47.96 -13.41 20.70
CA GLU A 164 -49.06 -13.22 19.77
C GLU A 164 -48.70 -13.70 18.37
N GLY A 165 -49.68 -14.30 17.67
CA GLY A 165 -49.51 -14.80 16.32
C GLY A 165 -48.77 -16.13 16.22
N ARG A 166 -48.19 -16.40 15.06
CA ARG A 166 -47.42 -17.60 14.74
C ARG A 166 -46.16 -17.24 13.97
N VAL A 167 -45.07 -17.95 14.24
CA VAL A 167 -43.91 -17.97 13.36
C VAL A 167 -44.29 -18.88 12.20
N ASN A 168 -44.62 -18.31 11.04
CA ASN A 168 -45.12 -19.04 9.88
C ASN A 168 -43.97 -19.62 9.05
N ALA A 169 -42.87 -18.89 8.93
CA ALA A 169 -41.70 -19.32 8.16
C ALA A 169 -40.45 -18.64 8.72
N ILE A 170 -39.27 -19.19 8.45
CA ILE A 170 -38.00 -18.68 8.96
C ILE A 170 -36.87 -19.01 8.00
N ALA A 171 -35.97 -18.05 7.79
CA ALA A 171 -34.73 -18.26 7.04
C ALA A 171 -33.55 -17.60 7.76
N TYR A 172 -32.40 -18.27 7.74
CA TYR A 172 -31.12 -17.73 8.19
C TYR A 172 -30.53 -16.83 7.08
N TRP A 173 -30.05 -15.65 7.48
CA TRP A 173 -29.42 -14.67 6.60
C TRP A 173 -27.92 -14.68 6.82
N GLU A 174 -27.22 -15.51 6.05
CA GLU A 174 -25.79 -15.82 6.24
C GLU A 174 -24.90 -14.57 6.25
N ASP A 175 -25.15 -13.62 5.34
CA ASP A 175 -24.38 -12.37 5.21
C ASP A 175 -24.33 -11.53 6.49
N LYS A 176 -25.29 -11.73 7.40
CA LYS A 176 -25.46 -10.92 8.62
C LYS A 176 -25.37 -11.72 9.91
N ASP A 177 -25.27 -13.05 9.87
CA ASP A 177 -25.45 -13.93 11.04
C ASP A 177 -26.72 -13.54 11.81
N GLN A 178 -27.87 -13.60 11.13
CA GLN A 178 -29.18 -13.18 11.63
C GLN A 178 -30.30 -14.06 11.08
N TYR A 179 -31.50 -13.98 11.67
CA TYR A 179 -32.69 -14.68 11.14
C TYR A 179 -33.77 -13.70 10.72
N ILE A 180 -34.43 -14.00 9.60
CA ILE A 180 -35.67 -13.35 9.21
C ILE A 180 -36.81 -14.33 9.42
N MET A 181 -37.90 -13.87 10.03
CA MET A 181 -39.10 -14.66 10.29
C MET A 181 -40.31 -14.01 9.63
N LEU A 182 -41.20 -14.84 9.07
CA LEU A 182 -42.52 -14.41 8.65
C LEU A 182 -43.51 -14.64 9.81
N ILE A 183 -43.90 -13.57 10.50
CA ILE A 183 -44.84 -13.64 11.61
C ILE A 183 -46.26 -13.36 11.09
N GLY A 184 -47.17 -14.31 11.28
CA GLY A 184 -48.58 -14.19 10.92
C GLY A 184 -49.48 -13.99 12.15
N ASN A 185 -50.50 -13.13 12.06
CA ASN A 185 -51.50 -12.94 13.12
C ASN A 185 -52.86 -13.60 12.79
N SER A 186 -53.85 -13.42 13.68
CA SER A 186 -55.20 -13.98 13.50
C SER A 186 -56.01 -13.36 12.37
N ASP A 187 -55.62 -12.17 11.91
CA ASP A 187 -56.30 -11.41 10.85
C ASP A 187 -55.70 -11.67 9.46
N ASN A 188 -54.80 -12.66 9.35
CA ASN A 188 -54.01 -12.96 8.15
C ASN A 188 -53.12 -11.79 7.69
N GLU A 189 -52.66 -10.96 8.62
CA GLU A 189 -51.57 -10.03 8.36
C GLU A 189 -50.25 -10.74 8.63
N PHE A 190 -49.30 -10.58 7.72
CA PHE A 190 -47.99 -11.22 7.78
C PHE A 190 -46.89 -10.18 7.67
N LYS A 191 -45.85 -10.30 8.48
CA LYS A 191 -44.72 -9.35 8.53
C LYS A 191 -43.40 -10.09 8.56
N PHE A 192 -42.44 -9.61 7.78
CA PHE A 192 -41.06 -10.05 7.88
C PHE A 192 -40.37 -9.32 9.02
N ILE A 193 -39.88 -10.08 9.99
CA ILE A 193 -39.24 -9.59 11.21
C ILE A 193 -37.79 -10.04 11.21
N LEU A 194 -36.87 -9.11 11.42
CA LEU A 194 -35.45 -9.38 11.59
C LEU A 194 -35.14 -9.63 13.06
N THR A 195 -34.34 -10.64 13.33
CA THR A 195 -33.91 -11.01 14.68
C THR A 195 -32.39 -11.23 14.75
N ASP A 196 -31.82 -11.10 15.95
CA ASP A 196 -30.47 -11.59 16.22
C ASP A 196 -30.45 -13.12 16.34
N THR A 197 -29.27 -13.69 16.63
CA THR A 197 -29.06 -15.14 16.74
C THR A 197 -29.58 -15.74 18.04
N GLU A 198 -29.98 -14.90 18.99
CA GLU A 198 -30.71 -15.29 20.20
C GLU A 198 -32.23 -15.06 20.02
N PHE A 199 -32.67 -14.80 18.78
CA PHE A 199 -34.06 -14.59 18.37
C PHE A 199 -34.74 -13.37 19.00
N ASN A 200 -33.96 -12.38 19.46
CA ASN A 200 -34.52 -11.10 19.87
C ASN A 200 -34.87 -10.28 18.63
N VAL A 201 -36.08 -9.70 18.62
CA VAL A 201 -36.54 -8.85 17.51
C VAL A 201 -35.72 -7.58 17.43
N LEU A 202 -35.14 -7.34 16.26
CA LEU A 202 -34.34 -6.16 15.94
C LEU A 202 -35.12 -5.14 15.12
N ASP A 203 -35.89 -5.59 14.13
CA ASP A 203 -36.63 -4.72 13.22
C ASP A 203 -37.85 -5.43 12.60
N THR A 204 -38.85 -4.64 12.19
CA THR A 204 -39.89 -5.07 11.27
C THR A 204 -39.52 -4.58 9.87
N LEU A 205 -39.13 -5.51 8.98
CA LEU A 205 -38.61 -5.17 7.66
C LEU A 205 -39.72 -4.61 6.76
N MET A 206 -40.79 -5.39 6.57
CA MET A 206 -41.91 -5.07 5.69
C MET A 206 -43.13 -5.97 5.97
N GLU A 207 -44.29 -5.56 5.47
CA GLU A 207 -45.47 -6.42 5.41
C GLU A 207 -45.40 -7.34 4.18
N ALA A 208 -45.88 -8.58 4.33
CA ALA A 208 -45.96 -9.50 3.20
C ALA A 208 -47.18 -9.17 2.34
N ASP A 209 -46.98 -9.24 1.02
CA ASP A 209 -48.03 -8.95 0.04
C ASP A 209 -49.02 -10.12 -0.05
N ILE A 210 -50.31 -9.84 0.17
CA ILE A 210 -51.40 -10.82 0.20
C ILE A 210 -52.19 -10.91 -1.12
N SER A 211 -51.66 -10.36 -2.22
CA SER A 211 -52.34 -10.40 -3.53
C SER A 211 -52.33 -11.81 -4.15
N ALA A 212 -51.32 -12.62 -3.81
CA ALA A 212 -51.19 -14.02 -4.20
C ALA A 212 -51.62 -14.97 -3.07
N GLY A 213 -52.84 -14.83 -2.58
CA GLY A 213 -53.35 -15.63 -1.48
C GLY A 213 -53.08 -14.99 -0.12
N ASN A 214 -53.79 -15.46 0.89
CA ASN A 214 -53.80 -14.90 2.25
C ASN A 214 -53.12 -15.80 3.28
N ALA A 215 -52.22 -16.67 2.81
CA ALA A 215 -51.39 -17.56 3.61
C ALA A 215 -50.09 -17.83 2.83
N PHE A 216 -49.09 -18.33 3.53
CA PHE A 216 -47.75 -18.59 2.99
C PHE A 216 -47.32 -19.99 3.42
N GLN A 217 -46.58 -20.66 2.53
CA GLN A 217 -45.94 -21.93 2.79
C GLN A 217 -44.62 -21.65 3.53
N ASP A 218 -43.53 -21.49 2.78
CA ASP A 218 -42.21 -21.10 3.32
C ASP A 218 -41.52 -20.03 2.45
N PHE A 219 -40.32 -19.61 2.85
CA PHE A 219 -39.40 -18.81 2.04
C PHE A 219 -37.94 -19.16 2.32
N CYS A 220 -37.07 -18.89 1.35
CA CYS A 220 -35.62 -18.88 1.56
C CYS A 220 -35.04 -17.48 1.32
N ILE A 221 -33.80 -17.28 1.75
CA ILE A 221 -33.03 -16.07 1.48
C ILE A 221 -31.88 -16.41 0.54
N SER A 222 -31.67 -15.57 -0.47
CA SER A 222 -30.51 -15.61 -1.35
C SER A 222 -29.98 -14.17 -1.49
N GLY A 223 -28.87 -13.85 -0.82
CA GLY A 223 -28.31 -12.50 -0.76
C GLY A 223 -29.28 -11.46 -0.17
N ASP A 224 -29.72 -10.49 -0.99
CA ASP A 224 -30.69 -9.46 -0.59
C ASP A 224 -32.16 -9.90 -0.78
N TYR A 225 -32.40 -11.09 -1.30
CA TYR A 225 -33.72 -11.50 -1.77
C TYR A 225 -34.38 -12.49 -0.81
N ILE A 226 -35.63 -12.22 -0.46
CA ILE A 226 -36.54 -13.19 0.13
C ILE A 226 -37.37 -13.79 -0.99
N ILE A 227 -37.29 -15.11 -1.16
CA ILE A 227 -38.00 -15.87 -2.20
C ILE A 227 -39.06 -16.71 -1.50
N SER A 228 -40.30 -16.25 -1.54
CA SER A 228 -41.41 -16.82 -0.78
C SER A 228 -42.40 -17.55 -1.68
N ILE A 229 -42.98 -18.62 -1.17
CA ILE A 229 -44.09 -19.36 -1.78
C ILE A 229 -45.40 -18.98 -1.06
N PRO A 230 -46.23 -18.11 -1.64
CA PRO A 230 -47.59 -17.91 -1.17
C PRO A 230 -48.45 -19.16 -1.37
N PHE A 231 -49.41 -19.41 -0.48
CA PHE A 231 -50.30 -20.56 -0.59
C PHE A 231 -51.46 -20.27 -1.55
N MET A 232 -51.39 -20.84 -2.76
CA MET A 232 -52.29 -20.51 -3.87
C MET A 232 -53.40 -21.52 -4.12
N LYS A 233 -53.33 -22.74 -3.56
CA LYS A 233 -54.27 -23.85 -3.88
C LYS A 233 -55.74 -23.57 -3.60
N ARG A 234 -56.07 -22.62 -2.71
CA ARG A 234 -57.46 -22.21 -2.44
C ARG A 234 -57.99 -21.13 -3.40
N THR A 235 -57.16 -20.59 -4.28
CA THR A 235 -57.52 -19.48 -5.16
C THR A 235 -58.02 -19.92 -6.54
N GLY A 236 -57.72 -21.17 -6.95
CA GLY A 236 -58.00 -21.67 -8.30
C GLY A 236 -57.11 -21.05 -9.40
N LYS A 237 -56.00 -20.41 -9.01
CA LYS A 237 -54.97 -19.87 -9.90
C LYS A 237 -53.71 -20.74 -9.82
N GLU A 238 -52.81 -20.55 -10.78
CA GLU A 238 -51.46 -21.15 -10.78
C GLU A 238 -50.66 -20.69 -9.56
N ASP A 239 -49.73 -21.54 -9.10
CA ASP A 239 -48.80 -21.18 -8.03
C ASP A 239 -47.81 -20.10 -8.51
N VAL A 240 -47.30 -19.32 -7.57
CA VAL A 240 -46.38 -18.21 -7.87
C VAL A 240 -45.27 -18.13 -6.84
N LEU A 241 -44.20 -17.42 -7.18
CA LEU A 241 -43.16 -16.97 -6.26
C LEU A 241 -43.31 -15.46 -6.02
N HIS A 242 -43.23 -15.04 -4.77
CA HIS A 242 -43.04 -13.65 -4.40
C HIS A 242 -41.58 -13.40 -4.08
N VAL A 243 -40.94 -12.46 -4.79
CA VAL A 243 -39.56 -12.07 -4.53
C VAL A 243 -39.54 -10.67 -3.97
N TYR A 244 -39.02 -10.52 -2.75
CA TYR A 244 -38.85 -9.25 -2.06
C TYR A 244 -37.37 -8.88 -1.98
N SER A 245 -37.06 -7.59 -1.95
CA SER A 245 -35.73 -7.11 -1.56
C SER A 245 -35.75 -6.68 -0.09
N ILE A 246 -34.79 -7.19 0.66
CA ILE A 246 -34.56 -6.86 2.07
C ILE A 246 -34.10 -5.40 2.18
N SER A 247 -33.13 -4.98 1.35
CA SER A 247 -32.60 -3.61 1.38
C SER A 247 -33.60 -2.56 0.90
N GLU A 248 -34.40 -2.85 -0.12
CA GLU A 248 -35.46 -1.95 -0.61
C GLU A 248 -36.76 -2.05 0.21
N ARG A 249 -36.89 -3.06 1.08
CA ARG A 249 -38.04 -3.31 1.96
C ARG A 249 -39.38 -3.35 1.20
N ARG A 250 -39.41 -4.02 0.05
CA ARG A 250 -40.61 -4.11 -0.79
C ARG A 250 -40.61 -5.38 -1.64
N LEU A 251 -41.81 -5.75 -2.10
CA LEU A 251 -41.99 -6.72 -3.18
C LEU A 251 -41.35 -6.18 -4.47
N LEU A 252 -40.54 -7.00 -5.13
CA LEU A 252 -39.96 -6.70 -6.44
C LEU A 252 -40.82 -7.26 -7.57
N GLY A 253 -41.35 -8.47 -7.40
CA GLY A 253 -42.16 -9.12 -8.42
C GLY A 253 -42.86 -10.38 -7.94
N THR A 254 -43.85 -10.78 -8.73
CA THR A 254 -44.59 -12.04 -8.61
C THR A 254 -44.35 -12.83 -9.89
N TYR A 255 -43.78 -14.03 -9.76
CA TYR A 255 -43.33 -14.86 -10.88
C TYR A 255 -44.11 -16.17 -10.91
N SER A 256 -44.35 -16.72 -12.09
CA SER A 256 -45.07 -18.00 -12.21
C SER A 256 -44.23 -19.15 -11.65
N LEU A 257 -44.85 -20.05 -10.89
CA LEU A 257 -44.22 -21.28 -10.44
C LEU A 257 -44.85 -22.44 -11.22
N GLN A 258 -44.21 -22.82 -12.32
CA GLN A 258 -44.62 -23.95 -13.14
C GLN A 258 -43.66 -25.10 -12.93
N MET A 259 -44.18 -26.20 -12.37
CA MET A 259 -43.42 -27.42 -12.15
C MET A 259 -43.63 -28.42 -13.30
N GLU A 260 -42.61 -29.21 -13.59
CA GLU A 260 -42.70 -30.28 -14.59
C GLU A 260 -43.74 -31.35 -14.18
N ASP A 261 -44.52 -31.82 -15.17
CA ASP A 261 -45.47 -32.94 -15.04
C ASP A 261 -46.52 -32.83 -13.90
N GLU A 262 -47.22 -31.69 -13.81
CA GLU A 262 -48.36 -31.45 -12.89
C GLU A 262 -49.66 -32.25 -13.24
N ASP A 263 -49.56 -33.47 -13.75
CA ASP A 263 -50.72 -34.32 -14.07
C ASP A 263 -51.46 -34.83 -12.80
N THR A 264 -50.91 -34.55 -11.61
CA THR A 264 -51.46 -34.91 -10.30
C THR A 264 -51.48 -33.69 -9.37
N TYR A 265 -52.20 -33.74 -8.25
CA TYR A 265 -52.16 -32.63 -7.28
C TYR A 265 -50.74 -32.51 -6.70
N VAL A 266 -50.06 -31.40 -7.00
CA VAL A 266 -48.74 -31.02 -6.46
C VAL A 266 -48.93 -29.78 -5.61
N GLU A 267 -48.55 -29.82 -4.32
CA GLU A 267 -48.53 -28.66 -3.43
C GLU A 267 -47.07 -28.32 -3.10
N PRO A 268 -46.55 -27.16 -3.55
CA PRO A 268 -45.23 -26.71 -3.12
C PRO A 268 -45.32 -26.32 -1.64
N GLU A 269 -44.53 -26.98 -0.79
CA GLU A 269 -44.57 -26.81 0.66
C GLU A 269 -43.41 -25.94 1.15
N SER A 270 -42.25 -26.00 0.49
CA SER A 270 -41.06 -25.29 0.95
C SER A 270 -40.06 -25.05 -0.15
N ILE A 271 -39.17 -24.09 0.06
CA ILE A 271 -38.08 -23.73 -0.85
C ILE A 271 -36.78 -23.54 -0.07
N CYS A 272 -35.65 -23.97 -0.66
CA CYS A 272 -34.31 -23.67 -0.17
C CYS A 272 -33.33 -23.47 -1.33
N GLU A 273 -32.22 -22.78 -1.08
CA GLU A 273 -31.09 -22.73 -2.00
C GLU A 273 -30.11 -23.85 -1.62
N ILE A 274 -29.72 -24.69 -2.59
CA ILE A 274 -28.86 -25.86 -2.36
C ILE A 274 -27.41 -25.62 -2.81
N GLU A 275 -27.23 -24.72 -3.79
CA GLU A 275 -25.97 -24.18 -4.29
C GLU A 275 -26.25 -22.76 -4.83
N PRO A 276 -25.25 -21.87 -5.02
CA PRO A 276 -25.49 -20.54 -5.58
C PRO A 276 -26.27 -20.55 -6.90
N GLY A 277 -27.45 -19.94 -6.89
CA GLY A 277 -28.38 -19.90 -8.02
C GLY A 277 -29.09 -21.23 -8.30
N VAL A 278 -28.92 -22.26 -7.49
CA VAL A 278 -29.64 -23.54 -7.60
C VAL A 278 -30.63 -23.65 -6.45
N LEU A 279 -31.91 -23.53 -6.77
CA LEU A 279 -32.99 -23.63 -5.79
C LEU A 279 -33.69 -24.97 -5.89
N LEU A 280 -34.19 -25.45 -4.75
CA LEU A 280 -34.96 -26.66 -4.62
C LEU A 280 -36.29 -26.37 -3.92
N ILE A 281 -37.37 -26.85 -4.51
CA ILE A 281 -38.70 -26.88 -3.92
C ILE A 281 -39.02 -28.32 -3.51
N GLY A 282 -39.46 -28.46 -2.27
CA GLY A 282 -40.11 -29.67 -1.77
C GLY A 282 -41.61 -29.55 -1.94
N SER A 283 -42.21 -30.55 -2.57
CA SER A 283 -43.65 -30.61 -2.83
C SER A 283 -44.28 -31.86 -2.24
N ALA A 284 -45.47 -31.71 -1.66
CA ALA A 284 -46.34 -32.81 -1.28
C ALA A 284 -47.30 -33.14 -2.42
N LEU A 285 -47.36 -34.41 -2.81
CA LEU A 285 -48.26 -34.87 -3.87
C LEU A 285 -49.28 -35.85 -3.30
N LYS A 286 -50.42 -35.97 -3.97
CA LYS A 286 -51.53 -36.83 -3.54
C LYS A 286 -51.84 -37.94 -4.56
N ASP A 287 -52.33 -39.07 -4.06
CA ASP A 287 -52.81 -40.22 -4.82
C ASP A 287 -51.74 -40.91 -5.72
N PRO A 288 -50.69 -41.53 -5.13
CA PRO A 288 -50.45 -41.70 -3.70
C PRO A 288 -49.72 -40.52 -3.03
N SER A 289 -49.76 -40.46 -1.70
CA SER A 289 -48.99 -39.49 -0.92
C SER A 289 -47.49 -39.71 -1.08
N ARG A 290 -46.77 -38.67 -1.48
CA ARG A 290 -45.32 -38.70 -1.74
C ARG A 290 -44.71 -37.31 -1.58
N ILE A 291 -43.40 -37.28 -1.33
CA ILE A 291 -42.56 -36.10 -1.29
C ILE A 291 -41.82 -36.05 -2.63
N ALA A 292 -41.90 -34.94 -3.36
CA ALA A 292 -41.14 -34.74 -4.60
C ALA A 292 -40.26 -33.49 -4.49
N PHE A 293 -39.14 -33.52 -5.20
CA PHE A 293 -38.20 -32.43 -5.32
C PHE A 293 -38.20 -31.88 -6.72
N TYR A 294 -38.20 -30.56 -6.83
CA TYR A 294 -38.04 -29.84 -8.08
C TYR A 294 -36.91 -28.85 -7.94
N THR A 295 -36.02 -28.80 -8.92
CA THR A 295 -34.88 -27.87 -8.92
C THR A 295 -34.97 -26.88 -10.05
N THR A 296 -34.44 -25.69 -9.84
CA THR A 296 -34.16 -24.75 -10.93
C THR A 296 -32.76 -24.17 -10.77
N LYS A 297 -32.15 -23.79 -11.89
CA LYS A 297 -30.89 -23.05 -11.92
C LYS A 297 -31.12 -21.70 -12.55
N VAL A 298 -30.85 -20.65 -11.79
CA VAL A 298 -30.95 -19.25 -12.20
C VAL A 298 -29.55 -18.61 -12.22
N GLU A 299 -29.43 -17.42 -12.81
CA GLU A 299 -28.16 -16.69 -12.80
C GLU A 299 -27.79 -16.30 -11.37
N ALA A 300 -26.58 -16.68 -10.95
CA ALA A 300 -25.99 -16.29 -9.67
C ALA A 300 -25.01 -15.13 -9.85
N ALA A 301 -24.86 -14.33 -8.80
CA ALA A 301 -23.88 -13.28 -8.71
C ALA A 301 -23.07 -13.36 -7.41
N PHE A 302 -21.85 -12.85 -7.50
CA PHE A 302 -20.86 -12.81 -6.43
C PHE A 302 -20.42 -11.38 -6.14
N SER A 303 -19.83 -11.19 -4.97
CA SER A 303 -19.31 -9.91 -4.51
C SER A 303 -17.81 -9.98 -4.29
N VAL A 304 -17.13 -8.87 -4.53
CA VAL A 304 -15.74 -8.67 -4.12
C VAL A 304 -15.70 -7.42 -3.26
N ARG A 305 -15.44 -7.59 -1.97
CA ARG A 305 -15.24 -6.50 -1.02
C ARG A 305 -13.78 -6.08 -1.04
N THR A 306 -13.56 -4.77 -1.10
CA THR A 306 -12.23 -4.17 -1.13
C THR A 306 -12.09 -3.19 0.04
N THR A 307 -10.99 -3.30 0.78
CA THR A 307 -10.64 -2.39 1.87
C THR A 307 -9.22 -1.90 1.64
N VAL A 308 -8.97 -0.60 1.87
CA VAL A 308 -7.63 -0.01 1.74
C VAL A 308 -7.39 1.04 2.81
N GLU A 309 -6.17 1.09 3.34
CA GLU A 309 -5.67 2.16 4.20
C GLU A 309 -4.46 2.85 3.55
N HIS A 310 -4.41 4.19 3.61
CA HIS A 310 -3.32 5.02 3.06
C HIS A 310 -3.06 4.83 1.56
N GLY A 311 -4.13 4.66 0.79
CA GLY A 311 -4.08 4.56 -0.66
C GLY A 311 -5.45 4.49 -1.29
N THR A 312 -5.46 4.11 -2.56
CA THR A 312 -6.67 3.88 -3.36
C THR A 312 -6.76 2.43 -3.81
N VAL A 313 -7.98 1.91 -3.97
CA VAL A 313 -8.25 0.55 -4.45
C VAL A 313 -9.48 0.56 -5.39
N THR A 314 -9.56 -0.39 -6.32
CA THR A 314 -10.79 -0.66 -7.08
C THR A 314 -12.00 -0.77 -6.13
N SER A 315 -13.08 -0.04 -6.41
CA SER A 315 -14.29 -0.07 -5.58
C SER A 315 -14.91 -1.46 -5.49
N SER A 316 -15.39 -1.81 -4.30
CA SER A 316 -16.10 -3.07 -4.06
C SER A 316 -17.26 -3.26 -5.02
N GLN A 317 -17.50 -4.51 -5.43
CA GLN A 317 -18.62 -4.89 -6.30
C GLN A 317 -19.52 -5.87 -5.55
N LYS A 318 -20.84 -5.71 -5.70
CA LYS A 318 -21.83 -6.58 -5.06
C LYS A 318 -22.46 -7.60 -6.01
N VAL A 319 -22.40 -7.35 -7.30
CA VAL A 319 -23.05 -8.17 -8.33
C VAL A 319 -22.06 -8.36 -9.48
N LEU A 320 -21.34 -9.48 -9.46
CA LEU A 320 -20.45 -9.95 -10.51
C LEU A 320 -20.94 -11.30 -11.01
N ASP A 321 -21.04 -11.48 -12.32
CA ASP A 321 -21.54 -12.72 -12.91
C ASP A 321 -20.63 -13.92 -12.58
N GLN A 322 -21.24 -15.08 -12.33
CA GLN A 322 -20.50 -16.34 -12.16
C GLN A 322 -19.54 -16.62 -13.32
N GLY A 323 -18.32 -17.03 -12.98
CA GLY A 323 -17.27 -17.41 -13.92
C GLY A 323 -16.56 -16.24 -14.59
N THR A 324 -16.86 -14.99 -14.22
CA THR A 324 -16.11 -13.82 -14.69
C THR A 324 -14.79 -13.63 -13.95
N ASP A 325 -13.87 -12.91 -14.58
CA ASP A 325 -12.65 -12.45 -13.91
C ASP A 325 -12.87 -11.02 -13.37
N PHE A 326 -12.34 -10.73 -12.19
CA PHE A 326 -12.40 -9.39 -11.58
C PHE A 326 -11.00 -8.93 -11.14
N THR A 327 -10.56 -7.78 -11.65
CA THR A 327 -9.24 -7.21 -11.33
C THR A 327 -9.34 -6.10 -10.30
N VAL A 328 -8.67 -6.29 -9.17
CA VAL A 328 -8.49 -5.28 -8.12
C VAL A 328 -7.14 -4.60 -8.33
N ARG A 329 -7.15 -3.28 -8.47
CA ARG A 329 -5.96 -2.43 -8.65
C ARG A 329 -5.84 -1.55 -7.43
N TYR A 330 -4.62 -1.33 -6.94
CA TYR A 330 -4.37 -0.49 -5.77
C TYR A 330 -3.11 0.35 -5.96
N THR A 331 -3.12 1.55 -5.37
CA THR A 331 -2.03 2.53 -5.46
C THR A 331 -1.84 3.19 -4.10
N PRO A 332 -0.59 3.27 -3.57
CA PRO A 332 -0.32 3.96 -2.32
C PRO A 332 -0.56 5.46 -2.45
N ASP A 333 -0.89 6.11 -1.33
CA ASP A 333 -0.79 7.55 -1.21
C ASP A 333 0.68 8.01 -1.32
N GLU A 334 0.89 9.32 -1.52
CA GLU A 334 2.22 9.89 -1.57
C GLU A 334 2.99 9.59 -0.28
N ASN A 335 4.22 9.08 -0.42
CA ASN A 335 5.11 8.68 0.68
C ASN A 335 4.72 7.41 1.44
N TYR A 336 3.81 6.62 0.90
CA TYR A 336 3.49 5.30 1.41
C TYR A 336 3.98 4.20 0.45
N GLU A 337 4.13 2.99 0.98
CA GLU A 337 4.51 1.79 0.23
C GLU A 337 3.68 0.59 0.65
N LEU A 338 3.54 -0.39 -0.26
CA LEU A 338 2.74 -1.58 -0.02
C LEU A 338 3.35 -2.39 1.13
N SER A 339 2.54 -2.68 2.14
CA SER A 339 2.96 -3.43 3.32
C SER A 339 2.30 -4.80 3.40
N SER A 340 1.01 -4.92 3.05
CA SER A 340 0.31 -6.19 3.04
C SER A 340 -0.77 -6.24 1.96
N VAL A 341 -1.02 -7.45 1.45
CA VAL A 341 -2.18 -7.81 0.62
C VAL A 341 -2.76 -9.08 1.22
N THR A 342 -4.01 -9.01 1.70
CA THR A 342 -4.72 -10.16 2.27
C THR A 342 -5.94 -10.46 1.43
N VAL A 343 -6.08 -11.70 0.97
CA VAL A 343 -7.25 -12.19 0.22
C VAL A 343 -7.91 -13.30 1.02
N ASP A 344 -9.19 -13.15 1.34
CA ASP A 344 -9.99 -14.12 2.11
C ASP A 344 -9.31 -14.59 3.41
N GLY A 345 -8.66 -13.66 4.11
CA GLY A 345 -7.91 -13.92 5.35
C GLY A 345 -6.52 -14.53 5.16
N VAL A 346 -6.09 -14.78 3.91
CA VAL A 346 -4.75 -15.29 3.59
C VAL A 346 -3.85 -14.14 3.10
N GLU A 347 -2.75 -13.92 3.81
CA GLU A 347 -1.73 -12.95 3.42
C GLU A 347 -0.91 -13.45 2.22
N LEU A 348 -0.72 -12.59 1.22
CA LEU A 348 -0.01 -12.88 -0.03
C LEU A 348 1.38 -12.25 -0.07
N ASP A 349 2.25 -12.79 -0.93
CA ASP A 349 3.54 -12.17 -1.22
C ASP A 349 3.38 -10.92 -2.09
N ILE A 350 3.60 -9.75 -1.49
CA ILE A 350 3.49 -8.45 -2.15
C ILE A 350 4.49 -8.28 -3.31
N ALA A 351 5.55 -9.10 -3.40
CA ALA A 351 6.46 -9.09 -4.54
C ALA A 351 5.82 -9.71 -5.80
N GLU A 352 4.89 -10.65 -5.65
CA GLU A 352 4.11 -11.23 -6.74
C GLU A 352 2.92 -10.34 -7.12
N TYR A 353 2.39 -9.60 -6.15
CA TYR A 353 1.23 -8.71 -6.31
C TYR A 353 1.57 -7.27 -5.87
N PRO A 354 2.38 -6.53 -6.65
CA PRO A 354 2.84 -5.20 -6.24
C PRO A 354 1.81 -4.07 -6.42
N ASN A 355 0.79 -4.28 -7.25
CA ASN A 355 -0.20 -3.24 -7.60
C ASN A 355 -1.57 -3.75 -8.07
N GLU A 356 -1.72 -5.05 -8.30
CA GLU A 356 -2.98 -5.64 -8.72
C GLU A 356 -3.14 -7.08 -8.25
N TYR A 357 -4.38 -7.53 -8.13
CA TYR A 357 -4.78 -8.91 -7.90
C TYR A 357 -5.96 -9.25 -8.81
N VAL A 358 -5.98 -10.47 -9.36
CA VAL A 358 -7.06 -10.93 -10.25
C VAL A 358 -7.76 -12.12 -9.61
N PHE A 359 -9.04 -11.95 -9.31
CA PHE A 359 -9.93 -13.08 -9.07
C PHE A 359 -10.31 -13.68 -10.42
N SER A 360 -9.87 -14.90 -10.70
CA SER A 360 -10.19 -15.60 -11.94
C SER A 360 -11.34 -16.56 -11.76
N ASN A 361 -12.25 -16.61 -12.74
CA ASN A 361 -13.40 -17.52 -12.76
C ASN A 361 -14.19 -17.51 -11.44
N LEU A 362 -14.72 -16.34 -11.04
CA LEU A 362 -15.44 -16.13 -9.79
C LEU A 362 -16.51 -17.20 -9.56
N GLN A 363 -16.35 -17.99 -8.51
CA GLN A 363 -17.34 -18.96 -8.06
C GLN A 363 -17.91 -18.61 -6.69
N GLU A 364 -17.35 -17.66 -5.96
CA GLU A 364 -17.79 -17.30 -4.62
C GLU A 364 -17.53 -15.82 -4.32
N ASN A 365 -18.10 -15.34 -3.22
CA ASN A 365 -17.80 -14.02 -2.67
C ASN A 365 -16.35 -13.97 -2.16
N HIS A 366 -15.68 -12.83 -2.37
CA HIS A 366 -14.31 -12.62 -1.89
C HIS A 366 -14.14 -11.29 -1.14
N GLU A 367 -13.13 -11.24 -0.28
CA GLU A 367 -12.62 -10.02 0.35
C GLU A 367 -11.13 -9.85 0.05
N ILE A 368 -10.73 -8.62 -0.24
CA ILE A 368 -9.33 -8.22 -0.33
C ILE A 368 -9.06 -6.96 0.49
N ILE A 369 -8.04 -7.03 1.33
CA ILE A 369 -7.59 -5.95 2.22
C ILE A 369 -6.17 -5.56 1.78
N ILE A 370 -5.97 -4.28 1.54
CA ILE A 370 -4.69 -3.70 1.12
C ILE A 370 -4.23 -2.71 2.19
N GLU A 371 -3.01 -2.87 2.69
CA GLU A 371 -2.44 -1.93 3.66
C GLU A 371 -1.14 -1.32 3.12
N PHE A 372 -1.06 0.00 3.18
CA PHE A 372 0.14 0.74 2.88
C PHE A 372 0.75 1.31 4.17
N THR A 373 2.08 1.26 4.31
CA THR A 373 2.81 1.85 5.44
C THR A 373 3.57 3.09 4.98
N GLU A 374 3.73 4.08 5.86
CA GLU A 374 4.52 5.27 5.55
C GLU A 374 5.99 4.88 5.32
N ILE A 375 6.61 5.42 4.27
CA ILE A 375 8.03 5.24 3.98
C ILE A 375 8.84 5.95 5.08
N PRO A 376 9.76 5.24 5.78
CA PRO A 376 10.53 5.80 6.88
C PRO A 376 11.29 7.08 6.49
N GLN A 377 11.36 8.01 7.44
CA GLN A 377 12.23 9.18 7.38
C GLN A 377 13.47 8.98 8.24
N TYR A 378 14.59 9.50 7.75
CA TYR A 378 15.88 9.47 8.41
C TYR A 378 16.44 10.88 8.52
N THR A 379 17.05 11.17 9.66
CA THR A 379 17.62 12.49 9.95
C THR A 379 19.09 12.52 9.58
N ILE A 380 19.52 13.60 8.92
CA ILE A 380 20.92 13.96 8.74
C ILE A 380 21.20 15.08 9.74
N GLU A 381 21.86 14.76 10.84
CA GLU A 381 22.26 15.73 11.85
C GLU A 381 23.52 16.47 11.39
N THR A 382 23.55 17.79 11.58
CA THR A 382 24.60 18.65 11.05
C THR A 382 25.30 19.42 12.15
N SER A 383 26.59 19.66 11.99
CA SER A 383 27.38 20.50 12.91
C SER A 383 28.55 21.15 12.18
N ALA A 384 28.94 22.36 12.62
CA ALA A 384 30.08 23.08 12.09
C ALA A 384 30.96 23.66 13.21
N GLU A 385 32.27 23.71 12.96
CA GLU A 385 33.25 24.42 13.81
C GLU A 385 33.93 25.53 13.00
N ASN A 386 33.81 26.79 13.45
CA ASN A 386 34.32 28.01 12.78
C ASN A 386 33.71 28.25 11.38
N GLY A 387 32.41 27.97 11.24
CA GLY A 387 31.65 28.10 10.00
C GLY A 387 30.16 27.92 10.26
N THR A 388 29.38 27.95 9.18
CA THR A 388 27.95 27.66 9.18
C THR A 388 27.68 26.37 8.40
N ILE A 389 26.58 25.71 8.74
CA ILE A 389 26.05 24.53 8.05
C ILE A 389 24.53 24.57 8.13
N ASP A 390 23.84 24.02 7.12
CA ASP A 390 22.38 23.89 7.15
C ASP A 390 21.90 23.17 8.43
N GLU A 391 20.68 23.45 8.89
CA GLU A 391 20.06 22.69 9.97
C GLU A 391 19.83 21.21 9.57
N ALA A 392 19.52 20.36 10.56
CA ALA A 392 19.29 18.94 10.32
C ALA A 392 18.20 18.69 9.27
N VAL A 393 18.46 17.78 8.32
CA VAL A 393 17.58 17.49 7.18
C VAL A 393 16.86 16.16 7.40
N GLN A 394 15.54 16.12 7.17
CA GLN A 394 14.77 14.87 7.13
C GLN A 394 14.65 14.35 5.69
N VAL A 395 15.12 13.13 5.46
CA VAL A 395 15.15 12.49 4.14
C VAL A 395 14.39 11.17 4.20
N ARG A 396 13.48 10.94 3.25
CA ARG A 396 12.77 9.66 3.14
C ARG A 396 13.69 8.57 2.59
N ARG A 397 13.46 7.33 3.02
CA ARG A 397 14.22 6.17 2.56
C ARG A 397 14.32 6.12 1.04
N GLY A 398 15.55 5.97 0.53
CA GLY A 398 15.82 5.90 -0.90
C GLY A 398 15.85 7.24 -1.65
N LYS A 399 15.74 8.37 -0.93
CA LYS A 399 15.95 9.72 -1.48
C LYS A 399 17.30 10.25 -1.06
N SER A 400 17.76 11.27 -1.79
CA SER A 400 19.03 11.95 -1.51
C SER A 400 18.78 13.23 -0.70
N GLY A 401 19.73 13.58 0.16
CA GLY A 401 19.71 14.82 0.95
C GLY A 401 21.02 15.57 0.79
N THR A 402 20.94 16.86 0.48
CA THR A 402 22.10 17.75 0.32
C THR A 402 22.17 18.72 1.50
N VAL A 403 23.37 18.89 2.05
CA VAL A 403 23.67 19.81 3.15
C VAL A 403 24.73 20.79 2.67
N HIS A 404 24.48 22.09 2.81
CA HIS A 404 25.42 23.15 2.47
C HIS A 404 26.15 23.65 3.73
N PHE A 405 27.38 24.09 3.54
CA PHE A 405 28.22 24.64 4.60
C PHE A 405 29.15 25.71 4.03
N GLU A 406 29.46 26.71 4.86
CA GLU A 406 30.31 27.83 4.48
C GLU A 406 31.29 28.16 5.63
N PRO A 407 32.57 28.42 5.35
CA PRO A 407 33.50 28.87 6.37
C PRO A 407 33.14 30.26 6.89
N GLU A 408 33.52 30.57 8.14
CA GLU A 408 33.59 31.95 8.60
C GLU A 408 34.64 32.76 7.80
N GLU A 409 34.57 34.09 7.87
CA GLU A 409 35.58 34.95 7.26
C GLU A 409 36.97 34.58 7.76
N HIS A 410 37.92 34.43 6.83
CA HIS A 410 39.31 34.00 7.09
C HIS A 410 39.50 32.54 7.52
N TYR A 411 38.50 31.68 7.35
CA TYR A 411 38.62 30.24 7.52
C TYR A 411 38.48 29.50 6.18
N GLU A 412 38.99 28.27 6.11
CA GLU A 412 38.82 27.37 4.98
C GLU A 412 38.47 25.95 5.45
N LEU A 413 37.89 25.14 4.56
CA LEU A 413 37.47 23.77 4.90
C LEU A 413 38.69 22.90 5.15
N ALA A 414 38.86 22.47 6.40
CA ALA A 414 39.96 21.61 6.80
C ALA A 414 39.58 20.13 6.72
N ARG A 415 38.37 19.79 7.21
CA ARG A 415 37.86 18.41 7.24
C ARG A 415 36.36 18.38 7.09
N LEU A 416 35.89 17.30 6.48
CA LEU A 416 34.49 16.93 6.47
C LEU A 416 34.36 15.51 7.04
N LEU A 417 33.51 15.32 8.04
CA LEU A 417 33.28 14.03 8.67
C LEU A 417 31.85 13.57 8.43
N VAL A 418 31.72 12.37 7.84
CA VAL A 418 30.45 11.68 7.62
C VAL A 418 30.41 10.49 8.57
N ASP A 419 29.41 10.45 9.45
CA ASP A 419 29.28 9.42 10.50
C ASP A 419 30.56 9.24 11.35
N GLY A 420 31.26 10.35 11.58
CA GLY A 420 32.53 10.39 12.32
C GLY A 420 33.76 9.92 11.54
N GLN A 421 33.62 9.59 10.25
CA GLN A 421 34.72 9.25 9.35
C GLN A 421 35.04 10.41 8.41
N GLU A 422 36.32 10.77 8.32
CA GLU A 422 36.79 11.82 7.43
C GLU A 422 36.64 11.37 5.96
N VAL A 423 36.04 12.23 5.14
CA VAL A 423 35.91 12.03 3.69
C VAL A 423 36.97 12.83 2.95
N GLU A 424 37.39 12.35 1.78
CA GLU A 424 38.33 13.08 0.93
C GLU A 424 37.67 14.35 0.38
N ILE A 425 38.35 15.48 0.58
CA ILE A 425 37.92 16.81 0.12
C ILE A 425 39.06 17.49 -0.67
N THR A 426 38.71 18.41 -1.56
CA THR A 426 39.61 19.30 -2.30
C THR A 426 39.82 20.65 -1.63
N GLY A 427 38.96 21.02 -0.68
CA GLY A 427 39.03 22.22 0.17
C GLY A 427 38.15 23.39 -0.30
N ASP A 428 37.55 23.28 -1.48
CA ASP A 428 36.66 24.28 -2.08
C ASP A 428 35.18 23.85 -2.10
N GLU A 429 34.86 22.70 -1.50
CA GLU A 429 33.49 22.23 -1.37
C GLU A 429 32.67 23.14 -0.45
N THR A 430 31.42 23.35 -0.84
CA THR A 430 30.42 24.11 -0.06
C THR A 430 29.17 23.28 0.23
N GLU A 431 29.14 22.02 -0.20
CA GLU A 431 28.01 21.12 0.00
C GLU A 431 28.44 19.64 0.03
N TYR A 432 27.60 18.81 0.64
CA TYR A 432 27.73 17.36 0.61
C TYR A 432 26.37 16.70 0.40
N THR A 433 26.28 15.74 -0.51
CA THR A 433 25.04 15.02 -0.83
C THR A 433 25.12 13.57 -0.35
N PHE A 434 24.20 13.21 0.54
CA PHE A 434 23.90 11.82 0.90
C PHE A 434 22.97 11.23 -0.17
N GLU A 435 23.50 10.34 -1.01
CA GLU A 435 22.71 9.61 -2.00
C GLU A 435 22.02 8.40 -1.38
N ASP A 436 20.80 8.08 -1.83
CA ASP A 436 20.08 6.85 -1.45
C ASP A 436 20.06 6.59 0.07
N VAL A 437 19.52 7.55 0.84
CA VAL A 437 19.53 7.49 2.31
C VAL A 437 18.71 6.29 2.81
N GLN A 438 19.38 5.35 3.48
CA GLN A 438 18.75 4.15 4.06
C GLN A 438 18.70 4.15 5.59
N THR A 439 19.43 5.07 6.24
CA THR A 439 19.50 5.25 7.70
C THR A 439 19.76 6.72 8.04
N SER A 440 19.67 7.09 9.32
CA SER A 440 20.10 8.43 9.78
C SER A 440 21.62 8.57 9.72
N HIS A 441 22.10 9.80 9.49
CA HIS A 441 23.52 10.12 9.32
C HIS A 441 23.91 11.38 10.10
N THR A 442 25.22 11.60 10.26
CA THR A 442 25.76 12.86 10.77
C THR A 442 26.76 13.47 9.79
N LEU A 443 26.71 14.78 9.57
CA LEU A 443 27.72 15.55 8.84
C LEU A 443 28.35 16.61 9.74
N GLN A 444 29.67 16.62 9.83
CA GLN A 444 30.42 17.66 10.54
C GLN A 444 31.42 18.34 9.60
N ALA A 445 31.29 19.66 9.43
CA ALA A 445 32.26 20.48 8.73
C ALA A 445 33.21 21.16 9.74
N VAL A 446 34.51 20.99 9.59
CA VAL A 446 35.52 21.61 10.45
C VAL A 446 36.35 22.55 9.59
N PHE A 447 36.35 23.82 9.97
CA PHE A 447 37.09 24.86 9.28
C PHE A 447 38.31 25.29 10.10
N GLU A 448 39.43 25.54 9.42
CA GLU A 448 40.67 26.04 10.03
C GLU A 448 41.01 27.44 9.53
N GLU A 449 41.67 28.23 10.38
CA GLU A 449 42.05 29.60 10.07
C GLU A 449 43.09 29.63 8.94
N ILE A 450 42.85 30.47 7.93
CA ILE A 450 43.75 30.64 6.80
C ILE A 450 45.08 31.22 7.34
N PRO A 451 46.25 30.64 6.99
CA PRO A 451 47.53 31.13 7.48
C PRO A 451 47.77 32.60 7.14
N THR A 452 48.33 33.36 8.09
CA THR A 452 48.69 34.77 7.91
C THR A 452 50.20 34.96 7.76
N TYR A 453 50.59 36.01 7.04
CA TYR A 453 51.97 36.34 6.73
C TYR A 453 52.27 37.83 6.90
N THR A 454 53.53 38.13 7.23
CA THR A 454 54.02 39.50 7.43
C THR A 454 54.73 40.05 6.19
N VAL A 455 54.53 41.33 5.88
CA VAL A 455 55.33 42.10 4.91
C VAL A 455 56.13 43.17 5.66
N GLU A 456 57.41 42.89 5.90
CA GLU A 456 58.35 43.80 6.55
C GLU A 456 58.80 44.91 5.58
N THR A 457 58.86 46.15 6.06
CA THR A 457 59.26 47.31 5.25
C THR A 457 60.47 48.03 5.83
N GLU A 458 61.47 48.31 5.00
CA GLU A 458 62.66 49.08 5.38
C GLU A 458 62.93 50.17 4.33
N VAL A 459 63.23 51.40 4.76
CA VAL A 459 63.56 52.50 3.84
C VAL A 459 64.77 53.30 4.29
N ARG A 460 65.63 53.66 3.34
CA ARG A 460 66.76 54.57 3.55
C ARG A 460 66.57 55.83 2.72
N ASN A 461 66.70 57.00 3.37
CA ASN A 461 66.54 58.32 2.75
C ASN A 461 65.16 58.62 2.14
N GLY A 462 64.11 57.97 2.63
CA GLY A 462 62.72 58.18 2.24
C GLY A 462 61.74 57.86 3.38
N THR A 463 60.47 57.69 3.02
CA THR A 463 59.39 57.13 3.84
C THR A 463 58.81 55.91 3.12
N ILE A 464 58.28 54.94 3.86
CA ILE A 464 57.63 53.73 3.35
C ILE A 464 56.42 53.41 4.21
N SER A 465 55.41 52.72 3.66
CA SER A 465 54.29 52.16 4.43
C SER A 465 54.83 51.33 5.60
N PRO A 466 54.13 51.30 6.77
CA PRO A 466 54.55 50.48 7.90
C PRO A 466 54.54 48.99 7.54
N THR A 467 55.20 48.18 8.37
CA THR A 467 55.12 46.72 8.30
C THR A 467 53.67 46.27 8.50
N VAL A 468 53.23 45.34 7.66
CA VAL A 468 51.90 44.73 7.75
C VAL A 468 52.08 43.34 8.34
N GLU A 469 51.59 43.12 9.56
CA GLU A 469 51.86 41.91 10.35
C GLU A 469 50.99 40.72 9.97
N GLU A 470 49.75 40.97 9.52
CA GLU A 470 48.71 39.98 9.28
C GLU A 470 48.11 40.18 7.88
N ILE A 471 48.52 39.32 6.94
CA ILE A 471 47.95 39.24 5.59
C ILE A 471 47.61 37.77 5.34
N TYR A 472 46.35 37.48 5.02
CA TYR A 472 45.93 36.09 4.81
C TYR A 472 46.56 35.53 3.53
N ARG A 473 46.78 34.22 3.52
CA ARG A 473 47.22 33.49 2.32
C ARG A 473 46.31 33.85 1.14
N ASP A 474 46.91 33.95 -0.04
CA ASP A 474 46.24 34.31 -1.31
C ASP A 474 45.81 35.79 -1.45
N GLU A 475 45.91 36.60 -0.39
CA GLU A 475 45.70 38.05 -0.47
C GLU A 475 46.91 38.80 -1.05
N GLY A 476 46.67 40.06 -1.46
CA GLY A 476 47.71 40.97 -1.93
C GLY A 476 48.04 42.07 -0.93
N CYS A 477 49.27 42.58 -0.97
CA CYS A 477 49.70 43.71 -0.13
C CYS A 477 50.47 44.75 -0.95
N THR A 478 49.97 45.99 -0.98
CA THR A 478 50.65 47.11 -1.63
C THR A 478 51.43 47.96 -0.62
N VAL A 479 52.73 48.07 -0.85
CA VAL A 479 53.65 48.91 -0.08
C VAL A 479 53.98 50.16 -0.88
N SER A 480 53.68 51.33 -0.33
CA SER A 480 53.99 52.63 -0.94
C SER A 480 55.24 53.25 -0.33
N TYR A 481 56.06 53.94 -1.13
CA TYR A 481 57.29 54.58 -0.69
C TYR A 481 57.60 55.88 -1.45
N GLN A 482 58.26 56.80 -0.75
CA GLN A 482 58.60 58.11 -1.31
C GLN A 482 59.98 58.58 -0.84
N GLY A 483 60.78 59.05 -1.79
CA GLY A 483 62.10 59.62 -1.50
C GLY A 483 62.02 61.00 -0.86
N LYS A 484 63.03 61.35 -0.05
CA LYS A 484 63.21 62.75 0.37
C LYS A 484 63.41 63.64 -0.85
N LYS A 485 63.10 64.94 -0.70
CA LYS A 485 63.28 65.92 -1.79
C LYS A 485 64.70 65.86 -2.38
N GLY A 486 64.79 65.67 -3.70
CA GLY A 486 66.05 65.58 -4.44
C GLY A 486 66.72 64.21 -4.40
N TYR A 487 66.03 63.18 -3.91
CA TYR A 487 66.47 61.79 -3.98
C TYR A 487 65.62 61.01 -4.98
N GLU A 488 66.26 60.07 -5.66
CA GLU A 488 65.66 59.12 -6.60
C GLU A 488 65.89 57.68 -6.10
N VAL A 489 65.04 56.75 -6.53
CA VAL A 489 65.19 55.33 -6.17
C VAL A 489 66.53 54.83 -6.70
N ALA A 490 67.34 54.26 -5.82
CA ALA A 490 68.62 53.63 -6.18
C ALA A 490 68.45 52.12 -6.30
N HIS A 491 67.84 51.50 -5.28
CA HIS A 491 67.61 50.06 -5.22
C HIS A 491 66.26 49.77 -4.57
N VAL A 492 65.52 48.83 -5.13
CA VAL A 492 64.36 48.17 -4.50
C VAL A 492 64.74 46.70 -4.35
N LEU A 493 64.82 46.23 -3.11
CA LEU A 493 65.12 44.84 -2.80
C LEU A 493 63.88 44.15 -2.24
N VAL A 494 63.48 43.03 -2.83
CA VAL A 494 62.40 42.16 -2.35
C VAL A 494 63.02 40.84 -1.92
N ASP A 495 62.79 40.45 -0.67
CA ASP A 495 63.40 39.27 -0.03
C ASP A 495 64.94 39.21 -0.14
N GLY A 496 65.57 40.38 -0.23
CA GLY A 496 67.02 40.51 -0.37
C GLY A 496 67.55 40.43 -1.81
N GLU A 497 66.69 40.17 -2.79
CA GLU A 497 67.01 40.23 -4.22
C GLU A 497 66.66 41.61 -4.79
N GLU A 498 67.57 42.19 -5.58
CA GLU A 498 67.35 43.48 -6.22
C GLU A 498 66.45 43.33 -7.45
N LEU A 499 65.42 44.18 -7.56
CA LEU A 499 64.57 44.23 -8.75
C LEU A 499 65.35 44.81 -9.94
N GLU A 500 65.50 44.02 -10.99
CA GLU A 500 66.00 44.50 -12.29
C GLU A 500 64.87 45.18 -13.08
N ASP A 501 65.18 46.28 -13.79
CA ASP A 501 64.24 47.02 -14.66
C ASP A 501 62.95 47.54 -13.96
N VAL A 502 63.12 48.29 -12.86
CA VAL A 502 62.05 48.94 -12.08
C VAL A 502 61.06 49.72 -12.96
N THR A 503 59.78 49.34 -12.93
CA THR A 503 58.71 50.02 -13.69
C THR A 503 58.41 51.41 -13.12
N ALA A 504 57.69 52.25 -13.89
CA ALA A 504 57.31 53.60 -13.44
C ALA A 504 56.45 53.59 -12.16
N GLU A 505 55.62 52.56 -11.96
CA GLU A 505 54.81 52.33 -10.76
C GLU A 505 55.69 51.91 -9.58
N GLN A 506 56.67 51.02 -9.84
CA GLN A 506 57.69 50.57 -8.88
C GLN A 506 58.71 51.64 -8.47
N LEU A 507 58.56 52.87 -8.94
CA LEU A 507 59.28 54.02 -8.39
C LEU A 507 58.59 54.61 -7.15
N SER A 508 57.32 54.27 -6.91
CA SER A 508 56.51 54.79 -5.80
C SER A 508 55.77 53.71 -5.01
N GLU A 509 55.54 52.52 -5.55
CA GLU A 509 54.83 51.45 -4.86
C GLU A 509 55.20 50.05 -5.35
N TYR A 510 55.00 49.03 -4.54
CA TYR A 510 55.18 47.64 -4.92
C TYR A 510 54.05 46.79 -4.34
N THR A 511 53.37 46.01 -5.19
CA THR A 511 52.32 45.09 -4.76
C THR A 511 52.85 43.66 -4.76
N PHE A 512 52.78 43.03 -3.59
CA PHE A 512 52.87 41.58 -3.45
C PHE A 512 51.50 41.01 -3.85
N GLU A 513 51.44 40.32 -4.99
CA GLU A 513 50.25 39.61 -5.43
C GLU A 513 50.28 38.18 -4.86
N ASN A 514 49.14 37.67 -4.37
CA ASN A 514 48.99 36.29 -3.91
C ASN A 514 50.09 35.85 -2.92
N ILE A 515 50.01 36.31 -1.68
CA ILE A 515 51.00 36.05 -0.65
C ILE A 515 50.90 34.60 -0.14
N GLN A 516 52.00 33.88 -0.23
CA GLN A 516 52.12 32.47 0.22
C GLN A 516 53.15 32.28 1.34
N LYS A 517 53.84 33.36 1.74
CA LYS A 517 54.85 33.40 2.81
C LYS A 517 55.11 34.85 3.23
N SER A 518 55.78 35.05 4.36
CA SER A 518 56.22 36.39 4.76
C SER A 518 57.30 36.94 3.82
N HIS A 519 57.26 38.25 3.57
CA HIS A 519 58.15 38.96 2.65
C HIS A 519 58.83 40.15 3.33
N LYS A 520 59.95 40.60 2.77
CA LYS A 520 60.61 41.85 3.18
C LYS A 520 60.94 42.73 1.97
N ILE A 521 60.52 43.99 2.00
CA ILE A 521 60.88 45.00 1.01
C ILE A 521 61.80 46.07 1.61
N THR A 522 62.92 46.33 0.96
CA THR A 522 63.87 47.38 1.31
C THR A 522 64.03 48.36 0.17
N VAL A 523 63.74 49.64 0.40
CA VAL A 523 63.87 50.71 -0.60
C VAL A 523 64.99 51.66 -0.21
N ILE A 524 65.97 51.82 -1.09
CA ILE A 524 67.12 52.70 -0.88
C ILE A 524 67.07 53.84 -1.87
N TYR A 525 67.01 55.06 -1.36
CA TYR A 525 67.08 56.28 -2.16
C TYR A 525 68.50 56.86 -2.18
N GLN A 526 68.96 57.27 -3.36
CA GLN A 526 70.20 58.02 -3.54
C GLN A 526 69.92 59.47 -3.91
N TRP A 527 70.86 60.36 -3.61
CA TRP A 527 70.74 61.76 -3.99
C TRP A 527 70.88 61.90 -5.52
N GLN A 528 69.92 62.53 -6.20
CA GLN A 528 69.84 62.55 -7.67
C GLN A 528 71.03 63.23 -8.37
N TYR A 529 71.80 64.04 -7.64
CA TYR A 529 73.01 64.70 -8.17
C TYR A 529 74.29 63.92 -7.88
N LEU A 530 74.21 62.78 -7.17
CA LEU A 530 75.36 61.95 -6.81
C LEU A 530 76.12 61.43 -8.05
N PRO A 531 75.47 60.91 -9.11
CA PRO A 531 76.18 60.48 -10.31
C PRO A 531 76.91 61.63 -11.00
N LEU A 532 76.31 62.83 -11.06
CA LEU A 532 76.92 64.05 -11.60
C LEU A 532 78.16 64.46 -10.81
N ILE A 533 78.12 64.37 -9.48
CA ILE A 533 79.27 64.67 -8.63
C ILE A 533 80.38 63.65 -8.87
N ILE A 534 80.05 62.35 -8.94
CA ILE A 534 81.03 61.30 -9.26
C ILE A 534 81.65 61.56 -10.64
N LEU A 535 80.87 61.95 -11.64
CA LEU A 535 81.34 62.32 -12.98
C LEU A 535 82.25 63.56 -12.96
N VAL A 536 81.87 64.61 -12.23
CA VAL A 536 82.67 65.84 -12.07
C VAL A 536 84.00 65.52 -11.38
N VAL A 537 83.99 64.69 -10.33
CA VAL A 537 85.21 64.23 -9.65
C VAL A 537 86.05 63.34 -10.57
N PHE A 538 85.45 62.44 -11.34
CA PHE A 538 86.13 61.62 -12.35
C PHE A 538 86.81 62.48 -13.43
N TRP A 539 86.11 63.49 -13.97
CA TRP A 539 86.69 64.39 -14.96
C TRP A 539 87.76 65.31 -14.36
N LEU A 540 87.59 65.80 -13.13
CA LEU A 540 88.61 66.56 -12.40
C LEU A 540 89.88 65.73 -12.19
N THR A 541 89.74 64.47 -11.77
CA THR A 541 90.87 63.57 -11.56
C THR A 541 91.54 63.19 -12.88
N ALA A 542 90.78 62.86 -13.92
CA ALA A 542 91.30 62.63 -15.28
C ALA A 542 92.05 63.87 -15.83
N TRP A 543 91.52 65.07 -15.60
CA TRP A 543 92.16 66.33 -15.98
C TRP A 543 93.47 66.56 -15.22
N VAL A 544 93.51 66.32 -13.91
CA VAL A 544 94.75 66.39 -13.11
C VAL A 544 95.80 65.42 -13.64
N VAL A 545 95.41 64.18 -13.97
CA VAL A 545 96.30 63.17 -14.57
C VAL A 545 96.82 63.65 -15.94
N ALA A 546 95.96 64.19 -16.80
CA ALA A 546 96.36 64.74 -18.10
C ALA A 546 97.34 65.92 -17.98
N VAL A 547 97.13 66.83 -17.01
CA VAL A 547 98.06 67.94 -16.72
C VAL A 547 99.42 67.42 -16.24
N GLN A 548 99.44 66.39 -15.39
CA GLN A 548 100.69 65.75 -14.97
C GLN A 548 101.41 65.05 -16.13
N ALA A 549 100.68 64.35 -17.00
CA ALA A 549 101.21 63.73 -18.22
C ALA A 549 101.81 64.78 -19.19
N MET A 550 101.12 65.91 -19.39
CA MET A 550 101.63 67.03 -20.21
C MET A 550 102.89 67.69 -19.60
N LYS A 551 102.96 67.83 -18.26
CA LYS A 551 104.18 68.30 -17.59
C LYS A 551 105.35 67.32 -17.80
N LEU A 552 105.09 66.01 -17.72
CA LEU A 552 106.08 64.96 -18.00
C LEU A 552 106.55 64.99 -19.48
N GLU A 553 105.64 65.18 -20.43
CA GLU A 553 105.98 65.35 -21.84
C GLU A 553 106.76 66.64 -22.12
N ARG A 554 106.39 67.78 -21.52
CA ARG A 554 107.19 69.01 -21.62
C ARG A 554 108.59 68.82 -21.02
N LYS A 555 108.73 68.06 -19.94
CA LYS A 555 110.03 67.69 -19.36
C LYS A 555 110.83 66.78 -20.30
N ARG A 556 110.18 65.83 -20.99
CA ARG A 556 110.80 64.99 -22.05
C ARG A 556 111.21 65.81 -23.28
N ARG A 557 110.38 66.76 -23.75
CA ARG A 557 110.70 67.66 -24.88
C ARG A 557 111.82 68.65 -24.53
N ARG A 558 111.86 69.20 -23.31
CA ARG A 558 113.00 70.00 -22.81
C ARG A 558 114.29 69.17 -22.76
N ARG A 559 114.24 67.93 -22.26
CA ARG A 559 115.38 67.00 -22.29
C ARG A 559 115.87 66.67 -23.71
N LYS A 560 114.97 66.58 -24.71
CA LYS A 560 115.37 66.41 -26.13
C LYS A 560 116.00 67.68 -26.72
N LYS A 561 115.56 68.87 -26.34
CA LYS A 561 116.15 70.15 -26.77
C LYS A 561 117.55 70.37 -26.18
N TYR A 562 117.75 70.09 -24.88
CA TYR A 562 119.07 70.10 -24.25
C TYR A 562 120.03 69.09 -24.90
N ARG A 563 119.54 67.92 -25.33
CA ARG A 563 120.35 66.91 -26.06
C ARG A 563 120.69 67.28 -27.51
N GLN A 564 120.01 68.27 -28.10
CA GLN A 564 120.34 68.80 -29.44
C GLN A 564 121.35 69.96 -29.37
N GLU A 565 121.36 70.74 -28.28
CA GLU A 565 122.35 71.81 -28.04
C GLU A 565 123.70 71.25 -27.55
N GLU A 566 123.73 70.08 -26.90
CA GLU A 566 124.96 69.41 -26.44
C GLU A 566 125.70 68.65 -27.56
N ASN A 567 125.03 68.36 -28.69
CA ASN A 567 125.62 67.68 -29.87
C ASN A 567 126.17 68.64 -30.94
N SER A 568 126.05 69.97 -30.76
CA SER A 568 126.64 70.98 -31.68
C SER A 568 128.00 71.52 -31.22
N GLU A 569 128.58 71.00 -30.13
CA GLU A 569 129.93 71.34 -29.65
C GLU A 569 130.98 70.24 -29.88
N VAL A 570 130.64 69.16 -30.60
CA VAL A 570 131.62 68.16 -31.09
C VAL A 570 131.25 67.71 -32.51
N GLU A 571 131.41 68.61 -33.49
CA GLU A 571 132.08 68.43 -34.79
C GLU A 571 131.98 69.70 -35.65
#